data_AF-A0A9E2SFA3-F1
#
_entry.id   AF-A0A9E2SFA3-F1
#
_cell.length_a   1.000
_cell.length_b   1.000
_cell.length_c   1.000
_cell.angle_alpha   90.00
_cell.angle_beta   90.00
_cell.angle_gamma   90.00
#
_symmetry.space_group_name_H-M   'P 1'
#
loop_
_entity.id
_entity.type
_entity.pdbx_description
1 polymer ?
#
loop_
_entity_poly.entity_id
_entity_poly.type
_entity_poly.pdbx_seq_one_letter_code
_entity_poly.pdbx_strand_id
1 'polypeptide(L)'
;MDLSSNNLSERIATLLKTARNRVASVVNQTMVFAYYEIGRMIVEEEQHGRERADYGKQLLVELSVKLTKEFGKGFSASNLKHMRQFYLVYSIRQTLSVEFQNDKNQSFTNEFSIRQTVPGELESEKGQTLSDQPQKAETPSAQFKLSWSHYLKLMRINNEKERQFYEIESFKNNWSLRELERQYDSA
;
A
#
# COMPACT_ATOMS: atom_id res chain seq x y z
N MET A 1 20.89 1.65 45.87
CA MET A 1 20.99 1.72 44.40
C MET A 1 19.72 2.36 43.90
N ASP A 2 19.86 3.43 43.14
CA ASP A 2 18.83 4.43 42.88
C ASP A 2 17.74 3.96 41.89
N LEU A 3 16.49 3.92 42.36
CA LEU A 3 15.29 3.58 41.58
C LEU A 3 15.03 4.59 40.44
N SER A 4 15.58 5.81 40.52
CA SER A 4 15.41 6.87 39.52
C SER A 4 16.20 6.60 38.22
N SER A 5 17.42 6.07 38.34
CA SER A 5 18.27 5.73 37.19
C SER A 5 17.69 4.57 36.35
N ASN A 6 17.05 3.59 37.02
CA ASN A 6 16.35 2.50 36.35
C ASN A 6 15.15 3.04 35.52
N ASN A 7 14.41 4.02 36.04
CA ASN A 7 13.29 4.63 35.31
C ASN A 7 13.74 5.43 34.07
N LEU A 8 14.87 6.15 34.14
CA LEU A 8 15.40 6.89 32.99
C LEU A 8 15.85 5.95 31.86
N SER A 9 16.60 4.90 32.20
CA SER A 9 17.08 3.93 31.20
C SER A 9 15.92 3.19 30.51
N GLU A 10 14.88 2.80 31.25
CA GLU A 10 13.66 2.19 30.70
C GLU A 10 12.89 3.14 29.78
N ARG A 11 12.77 4.42 30.16
CA ARG A 11 12.10 5.44 29.32
C ARG A 11 12.86 5.68 28.03
N ILE A 12 14.20 5.79 28.08
CA ILE A 12 15.04 5.93 26.89
C ILE A 12 14.92 4.68 26.00
N ALA A 13 14.98 3.49 26.60
CA ALA A 13 14.82 2.24 25.85
C ALA A 13 13.44 2.14 25.17
N THR A 14 12.38 2.58 25.85
CA THR A 14 11.02 2.63 25.30
C THR A 14 10.92 3.61 24.15
N LEU A 15 11.47 4.83 24.29
CA LEU A 15 11.51 5.83 23.22
C LEU A 15 12.23 5.28 21.96
N LEU A 16 13.38 4.62 22.14
CA LEU A 16 14.15 4.01 21.05
C LEU A 16 13.40 2.86 20.38
N LYS A 17 12.72 2.00 21.16
CA LYS A 17 11.86 0.93 20.63
C LYS A 17 10.72 1.50 19.79
N THR A 18 10.03 2.51 20.31
CA THR A 18 8.93 3.19 19.59
C THR A 18 9.40 3.83 18.29
N ALA A 19 10.55 4.52 18.31
CA ALA A 19 11.12 5.13 17.11
C ALA A 19 11.48 4.08 16.05
N ARG A 20 12.14 2.97 16.44
CA ARG A 20 12.47 1.86 15.54
C ARG A 20 11.22 1.20 14.95
N ASN A 21 10.20 0.97 15.77
CA ASN A 21 8.93 0.39 15.32
C ASN A 21 8.23 1.30 14.31
N ARG A 22 8.26 2.62 14.52
CA ARG A 22 7.69 3.57 13.57
C ARG A 22 8.41 3.53 12.22
N VAL A 23 9.75 3.54 12.22
CA VAL A 23 10.54 3.41 10.99
C VAL A 23 10.23 2.10 10.27
N ALA A 24 10.20 0.97 11.00
CA ALA A 24 9.87 -0.33 10.43
C ALA A 24 8.46 -0.35 9.82
N SER A 25 7.48 0.28 10.48
CA SER A 25 6.10 0.37 9.97
C SER A 25 6.02 1.17 8.66
N VAL A 26 6.68 2.33 8.59
CA VAL A 26 6.73 3.15 7.37
C VAL A 26 7.41 2.38 6.23
N VAL A 27 8.54 1.73 6.51
CA VAL A 27 9.23 0.88 5.52
C VAL A 27 8.30 -0.23 5.04
N ASN A 28 7.61 -0.92 5.95
CA ASN A 28 6.68 -1.99 5.59
C ASN A 28 5.57 -1.48 4.65
N GLN A 29 4.98 -0.32 4.94
CA GLN A 29 3.94 0.28 4.09
C GLN A 29 4.47 0.67 2.71
N THR A 30 5.61 1.36 2.67
CA THR A 30 6.27 1.73 1.41
C THR A 30 6.62 0.51 0.56
N MET A 31 7.09 -0.57 1.20
CA MET A 31 7.42 -1.82 0.51
C MET A 31 6.19 -2.50 -0.09
N VAL A 32 5.05 -2.49 0.61
CA VAL A 32 3.81 -3.05 0.05
C VAL A 32 3.38 -2.27 -1.19
N PHE A 33 3.44 -0.94 -1.14
CA PHE A 33 3.15 -0.13 -2.33
C PHE A 33 4.13 -0.42 -3.47
N ALA A 34 5.44 -0.52 -3.18
CA ALA A 34 6.43 -0.89 -4.20
C ALA A 34 6.13 -2.27 -4.82
N TYR A 35 5.72 -3.25 -4.01
CA TYR A 35 5.33 -4.57 -4.49
C TYR A 35 4.06 -4.55 -5.35
N TYR A 36 3.11 -3.66 -5.07
CA TYR A 36 1.96 -3.41 -5.94
C TYR A 36 2.40 -2.88 -7.31
N GLU A 37 3.25 -1.84 -7.33
CA GLU A 37 3.75 -1.24 -8.56
C GLU A 37 4.61 -2.20 -9.39
N ILE A 38 5.45 -3.02 -8.75
CA ILE A 38 6.19 -4.08 -9.44
C ILE A 38 5.21 -5.08 -10.07
N GLY A 39 4.15 -5.45 -9.35
CA GLY A 39 3.09 -6.30 -9.90
C GLY A 39 2.42 -5.71 -11.14
N ARG A 40 2.12 -4.40 -11.11
CA ARG A 40 1.56 -3.66 -12.25
C ARG A 40 2.50 -3.72 -13.46
N MET A 41 3.77 -3.36 -13.26
CA MET A 41 4.78 -3.38 -14.33
C MET A 41 4.95 -4.77 -14.95
N ILE A 42 4.95 -5.83 -14.14
CA ILE A 42 5.01 -7.21 -14.64
C ILE A 42 3.80 -7.52 -15.53
N VAL A 43 2.59 -7.16 -15.11
CA VAL A 43 1.37 -7.44 -15.88
C VAL A 43 1.33 -6.63 -17.18
N GLU A 44 1.78 -5.38 -17.16
CA GLU A 44 1.90 -4.55 -18.36
C GLU A 44 2.92 -5.15 -19.34
N GLU A 45 4.09 -5.56 -18.86
CA GLU A 45 5.12 -6.19 -19.70
C GLU A 45 4.64 -7.52 -20.31
N GLU A 46 3.95 -8.36 -19.54
CA GLU A 46 3.37 -9.62 -20.04
C GLU A 46 2.36 -9.40 -21.17
N GLN A 47 1.63 -8.29 -21.16
CA GLN A 47 0.67 -7.94 -22.21
C GLN A 47 1.33 -7.61 -23.56
N HIS A 48 2.63 -7.35 -23.60
CA HIS A 48 3.38 -7.20 -24.86
C HIS A 48 3.83 -8.56 -25.44
N GLY A 49 3.82 -9.63 -24.64
CA GLY A 49 4.21 -10.99 -25.04
C GLY A 49 3.05 -11.99 -25.19
N ARG A 50 1.81 -11.50 -25.41
CA ARG A 50 0.53 -12.25 -25.32
C ARG A 50 0.46 -13.60 -26.04
N GLU A 51 1.28 -13.84 -27.04
CA GLU A 51 1.24 -15.08 -27.84
C GLU A 51 1.94 -16.28 -27.19
N ARG A 52 2.65 -16.10 -26.07
CA ARG A 52 3.45 -17.18 -25.45
C ARG A 52 3.20 -17.28 -23.95
N ALA A 53 2.46 -18.30 -23.52
CA ALA A 53 2.27 -18.60 -22.10
C ALA A 53 3.59 -18.80 -21.33
N ASP A 54 4.66 -19.20 -22.02
CA ASP A 54 5.99 -19.37 -21.43
C ASP A 54 6.76 -18.05 -21.24
N TYR A 55 6.35 -16.97 -21.92
CA TYR A 55 7.01 -15.66 -21.80
C TYR A 55 6.95 -15.11 -20.38
N GLY A 56 5.78 -15.14 -19.74
CA GLY A 56 5.63 -14.65 -18.36
C GLY A 56 6.48 -15.44 -17.36
N LYS A 57 6.61 -16.77 -17.52
CA LYS A 57 7.48 -17.58 -16.66
C LYS A 57 8.95 -17.19 -16.84
N GLN A 58 9.39 -17.02 -18.08
CA GLN A 58 10.76 -16.63 -18.38
C GLN A 58 11.08 -15.22 -17.87
N LEU A 59 10.16 -14.27 -18.07
CA LEU A 59 10.26 -12.90 -17.55
C LEU A 59 10.49 -12.88 -16.03
N LEU A 60 9.70 -13.64 -15.27
CA LEU A 60 9.85 -13.70 -13.81
C LEU A 60 11.21 -14.30 -13.39
N VAL A 61 11.72 -15.30 -14.13
CA VAL A 61 13.05 -15.87 -13.86
C VAL A 61 14.14 -14.83 -14.13
N GLU A 62 14.08 -14.15 -15.28
CA GLU A 62 15.06 -13.13 -15.67
C GLU A 62 15.07 -11.94 -14.69
N LEU A 63 13.89 -11.44 -14.33
CA LEU A 63 13.73 -10.40 -13.31
C LEU A 63 14.30 -10.84 -11.97
N SER A 64 14.05 -12.09 -11.56
CA SER A 64 14.54 -12.58 -10.27
C SER A 64 16.06 -12.57 -10.19
N VAL A 65 16.75 -12.97 -11.26
CA VAL A 65 18.22 -12.96 -11.31
C VAL A 65 18.75 -11.54 -11.25
N LYS A 66 18.21 -10.63 -12.07
CA LYS A 66 18.65 -9.22 -12.14
C LYS A 66 18.40 -8.48 -10.82
N LEU A 67 17.18 -8.53 -10.31
CA LEU A 67 16.78 -7.79 -9.10
C LEU A 67 17.40 -8.38 -7.83
N THR A 68 17.57 -9.71 -7.73
CA THR A 68 18.28 -10.31 -6.59
C THR A 68 19.74 -9.91 -6.58
N LYS A 69 20.37 -9.76 -7.76
CA LYS A 69 21.76 -9.29 -7.86
C LYS A 69 21.91 -7.84 -7.40
N GLU A 70 20.94 -6.97 -7.73
CA GLU A 70 21.01 -5.54 -7.42
C GLU A 70 20.53 -5.20 -6.00
N PHE A 71 19.42 -5.80 -5.55
CA PHE A 71 18.73 -5.44 -4.30
C PHE A 71 18.76 -6.54 -3.23
N GLY A 72 19.26 -7.73 -3.55
CA GLY A 72 19.39 -8.84 -2.61
C GLY A 72 18.09 -9.62 -2.38
N LYS A 73 17.90 -10.09 -1.14
CA LYS A 73 16.78 -10.97 -0.77
C LYS A 73 15.44 -10.25 -0.95
N GLY A 74 14.43 -10.99 -1.39
CA GLY A 74 13.06 -10.49 -1.58
C GLY A 74 12.61 -10.45 -3.04
N PHE A 75 13.50 -10.70 -4.01
CA PHE A 75 13.18 -10.68 -5.43
C PHE A 75 13.28 -12.06 -6.10
N SER A 76 12.93 -13.13 -5.36
CA SER A 76 12.82 -14.46 -5.97
C SER A 76 11.67 -14.52 -6.98
N ALA A 77 11.76 -15.42 -7.97
CA ALA A 77 10.70 -15.62 -8.96
C ALA A 77 9.33 -15.88 -8.31
N SER A 78 9.31 -16.64 -7.19
CA SER A 78 8.10 -16.86 -6.40
C SER A 78 7.54 -15.58 -5.78
N ASN A 79 8.39 -14.68 -5.26
CA ASN A 79 7.89 -13.42 -4.69
C ASN A 79 7.42 -12.46 -5.80
N LEU A 80 8.10 -12.41 -6.95
CA LEU A 80 7.63 -11.65 -8.11
C LEU A 80 6.28 -12.15 -8.61
N LYS A 81 6.06 -13.48 -8.59
CA LYS A 81 4.73 -14.06 -8.85
C LYS A 81 3.68 -13.58 -7.85
N HIS A 82 4.03 -13.46 -6.57
CA HIS A 82 3.12 -12.89 -5.57
C HIS A 82 2.84 -11.41 -5.81
N MET A 83 3.85 -10.61 -6.18
CA MET A 83 3.68 -9.18 -6.52
C MET A 83 2.73 -9.02 -7.71
N ARG A 84 2.92 -9.82 -8.76
CA ARG A 84 2.02 -9.90 -9.92
C ARG A 84 0.59 -10.27 -9.50
N GLN A 85 0.43 -11.31 -8.68
CA GLN A 85 -0.88 -11.70 -8.16
C GLN A 85 -1.52 -10.58 -7.32
N PHE A 86 -0.72 -9.88 -6.52
CA PHE A 86 -1.19 -8.81 -5.66
C PHE A 86 -1.80 -7.67 -6.46
N TYR A 87 -1.11 -7.25 -7.53
CA TYR A 87 -1.68 -6.28 -8.46
C TYR A 87 -3.00 -6.77 -9.06
N LEU A 88 -3.06 -8.01 -9.59
CA LEU A 88 -4.29 -8.53 -10.20
C LEU A 88 -5.48 -8.62 -9.22
N VAL A 89 -5.23 -8.95 -7.95
CA VAL A 89 -6.29 -9.06 -6.93
C VAL A 89 -6.79 -7.68 -6.49
N TYR A 90 -5.90 -6.70 -6.38
CA TYR A 90 -6.22 -5.39 -5.79
C TYR A 90 -6.46 -4.27 -6.81
N SER A 91 -6.08 -4.45 -8.09
CA SER A 91 -6.36 -3.49 -9.16
C SER A 91 -7.86 -3.42 -9.50
N ILE A 92 -8.56 -4.56 -9.45
CA ILE A 92 -10.02 -4.64 -9.68
C ILE A 92 -10.79 -3.75 -8.69
N ARG A 93 -10.33 -3.68 -7.43
CA ARG A 93 -10.93 -2.82 -6.41
C ARG A 93 -10.73 -1.33 -6.67
N GLN A 94 -9.62 -0.93 -7.31
CA GLN A 94 -9.41 0.47 -7.67
C GLN A 94 -10.44 0.92 -8.71
N THR A 95 -10.72 0.08 -9.71
CA THR A 95 -11.75 0.35 -10.72
C THR A 95 -13.14 0.48 -10.08
N LEU A 96 -13.52 -0.47 -9.20
CA LEU A 96 -14.82 -0.43 -8.53
C LEU A 96 -14.93 0.73 -7.52
N SER A 97 -13.86 1.11 -6.80
CA SER A 97 -13.92 2.21 -5.83
C SER A 97 -14.14 3.57 -6.52
N VAL A 98 -13.58 3.75 -7.72
CA VAL A 98 -13.82 4.94 -8.56
C VAL A 98 -15.25 4.93 -9.10
N GLU A 99 -15.78 3.78 -9.51
CA GLU A 99 -17.17 3.66 -9.96
C GLU A 99 -18.18 3.89 -8.83
N PHE A 100 -17.94 3.36 -7.63
CA PHE A 100 -18.83 3.53 -6.46
C PHE A 100 -18.82 4.94 -5.87
N GLN A 101 -17.78 5.75 -6.09
CA GLN A 101 -17.75 7.15 -5.65
C GLN A 101 -18.51 8.10 -6.60
N ASN A 102 -18.73 7.71 -7.85
CA ASN A 102 -19.50 8.53 -8.80
C ASN A 102 -21.01 8.53 -8.53
N ASP A 103 -21.52 7.60 -7.72
CA ASP A 103 -22.97 7.47 -7.42
C ASP A 103 -23.40 8.04 -6.06
N LYS A 104 -22.50 8.59 -5.23
CA LYS A 104 -22.85 9.16 -3.91
C LYS A 104 -22.26 10.52 -3.60
N ASN A 105 -22.27 11.44 -4.57
CA ASN A 105 -22.17 12.86 -4.25
C ASN A 105 -23.47 13.38 -3.63
N GLN A 106 -23.68 13.09 -2.34
CA GLN A 106 -24.43 13.96 -1.43
C GLN A 106 -23.91 13.81 0.00
N SER A 107 -23.23 14.87 0.44
CA SER A 107 -22.94 15.25 1.83
C SER A 107 -21.98 14.34 2.62
N PHE A 108 -20.76 14.84 2.86
CA PHE A 108 -20.14 15.06 4.18
C PHE A 108 -18.62 15.21 4.03
N THR A 109 -18.16 16.41 3.67
CA THR A 109 -16.82 16.88 4.04
C THR A 109 -16.92 18.35 4.42
N ASN A 110 -17.47 18.63 5.61
CA ASN A 110 -17.09 19.82 6.35
C ASN A 110 -16.09 19.40 7.43
N GLU A 111 -15.11 20.28 7.64
CA GLU A 111 -14.05 20.27 8.67
C GLU A 111 -12.72 19.59 8.33
N PHE A 112 -11.86 20.34 7.64
CA PHE A 112 -10.53 20.65 8.17
C PHE A 112 -10.09 22.03 7.66
N SER A 113 -10.57 23.07 8.32
CA SER A 113 -10.16 24.46 8.08
C SER A 113 -8.76 24.70 8.65
N ILE A 114 -7.74 24.84 7.80
CA ILE A 114 -6.52 25.56 8.18
C ILE A 114 -6.67 27.02 7.70
N ARG A 115 -6.76 27.92 8.69
CA ARG A 115 -6.73 29.36 8.52
C ARG A 115 -5.30 29.80 8.15
N GLN A 116 -5.15 30.59 7.09
CA GLN A 116 -4.28 31.77 7.08
C GLN A 116 -4.91 32.89 6.24
N THR A 117 -5.12 34.03 6.90
CA THR A 117 -5.58 35.31 6.37
C THR A 117 -4.40 36.19 5.98
N VAL A 118 -4.46 36.83 4.80
CA VAL A 118 -4.17 38.26 4.62
C VAL A 118 -5.07 38.79 3.49
N PRO A 119 -5.80 39.92 3.66
CA PRO A 119 -6.59 40.56 2.61
C PRO A 119 -5.81 41.63 1.85
N GLY A 120 -5.98 41.69 0.53
CA GLY A 120 -5.48 42.76 -0.34
C GLY A 120 -5.91 42.53 -1.79
N GLU A 121 -6.95 43.25 -2.21
CA GLU A 121 -7.52 43.27 -3.57
C GLU A 121 -6.54 43.84 -4.61
N LEU A 122 -6.49 43.27 -5.83
CA LEU A 122 -7.03 43.91 -7.04
C LEU A 122 -6.90 43.00 -8.28
N GLU A 123 -7.68 43.35 -9.29
CA GLU A 123 -8.25 42.58 -10.40
C GLU A 123 -7.33 42.21 -11.58
N SER A 124 -7.86 41.24 -12.35
CA SER A 124 -7.76 41.05 -13.81
C SER A 124 -6.40 40.91 -14.50
N GLU A 125 -6.20 39.79 -15.22
CA GLU A 125 -6.07 39.82 -16.68
C GLU A 125 -6.08 38.40 -17.29
N LYS A 126 -6.72 38.30 -18.46
CA LYS A 126 -6.84 37.08 -19.28
C LYS A 126 -5.49 36.77 -19.94
N GLY A 127 -5.01 35.55 -19.76
CA GLY A 127 -3.90 34.97 -20.54
C GLY A 127 -4.08 33.46 -20.70
N GLN A 128 -4.19 33.01 -21.94
CA GLN A 128 -4.19 31.59 -22.33
C GLN A 128 -2.83 30.95 -22.07
N THR A 129 -2.81 29.83 -21.35
CA THR A 129 -1.80 28.77 -21.52
C THR A 129 -2.46 27.38 -21.35
N LEU A 130 -2.15 26.48 -22.28
CA LEU A 130 -2.29 25.04 -22.12
C LEU A 130 -1.42 24.61 -20.93
N SER A 131 -2.00 23.97 -19.92
CA SER A 131 -1.24 23.16 -18.94
C SER A 131 -2.19 22.31 -18.13
N ASP A 132 -2.02 21.00 -18.28
CA ASP A 132 -2.38 19.91 -17.38
C ASP A 132 -3.05 20.34 -16.06
N GLN A 133 -4.33 20.02 -15.93
CA GLN A 133 -4.91 19.92 -14.60
C GLN A 133 -4.14 18.84 -13.85
N PRO A 134 -3.57 19.13 -12.67
CA PRO A 134 -3.09 18.09 -11.79
C PRO A 134 -4.33 17.33 -11.33
N GLN A 135 -4.64 16.22 -12.00
CA GLN A 135 -5.40 15.16 -11.39
C GLN A 135 -4.74 14.94 -10.04
N LYS A 136 -5.48 15.20 -8.96
CA LYS A 136 -5.03 14.89 -7.60
C LYS A 136 -4.67 13.41 -7.61
N ALA A 137 -3.39 13.13 -7.77
CA ALA A 137 -2.83 11.82 -7.53
C ALA A 137 -2.94 11.63 -6.02
N GLU A 138 -4.09 11.13 -5.58
CA GLU A 138 -4.17 10.45 -4.29
C GLU A 138 -3.03 9.45 -4.29
N THR A 139 -2.02 9.68 -3.46
CA THR A 139 -0.83 8.84 -3.44
C THR A 139 -1.29 7.41 -3.13
N PRO A 140 -1.16 6.43 -4.03
CA PRO A 140 -1.78 5.11 -3.83
C PRO A 140 -1.20 4.37 -2.60
N SER A 141 -0.08 4.85 -2.06
CA SER A 141 0.48 4.48 -0.77
C SER A 141 -0.53 4.55 0.40
N ALA A 142 -1.49 5.47 0.37
CA ALA A 142 -2.52 5.59 1.41
C ALA A 142 -3.52 4.42 1.44
N GLN A 143 -3.55 3.59 0.39
CA GLN A 143 -4.49 2.49 0.25
C GLN A 143 -4.09 1.25 1.06
N PHE A 144 -2.79 0.97 1.18
CA PHE A 144 -2.31 -0.28 1.78
C PHE A 144 -1.91 -0.10 3.24
N LYS A 145 -2.71 -0.68 4.15
CA LYS A 145 -2.59 -0.43 5.59
C LYS A 145 -1.93 -1.56 6.39
N LEU A 146 -1.81 -2.74 5.79
CA LEU A 146 -1.23 -3.93 6.42
C LEU A 146 0.17 -4.23 5.88
N SER A 147 0.92 -5.10 6.56
CA SER A 147 2.23 -5.55 6.07
C SER A 147 2.11 -6.55 4.92
N TRP A 148 3.19 -6.75 4.16
CA TRP A 148 3.22 -7.70 3.04
C TRP A 148 2.77 -9.11 3.40
N SER A 149 3.14 -9.60 4.59
CA SER A 149 2.74 -10.93 5.05
C SER A 149 1.23 -11.08 5.21
N HIS A 150 0.52 -10.02 5.61
CA HIS A 150 -0.94 -10.04 5.66
C HIS A 150 -1.52 -10.18 4.25
N TYR A 151 -1.03 -9.40 3.29
CA TYR A 151 -1.52 -9.49 1.91
C TYR A 151 -1.22 -10.85 1.28
N LEU A 152 -0.09 -11.49 1.59
CA LEU A 152 0.18 -12.87 1.18
C LEU A 152 -0.87 -13.86 1.70
N LYS A 153 -1.36 -13.71 2.93
CA LYS A 153 -2.46 -14.53 3.48
C LYS A 153 -3.80 -14.14 2.85
N LEU A 154 -4.13 -12.85 2.79
CA LEU A 154 -5.39 -12.33 2.24
C LEU A 154 -5.59 -12.69 0.77
N MET A 155 -4.52 -12.72 -0.04
CA MET A 155 -4.60 -13.14 -1.45
C MET A 155 -5.05 -14.60 -1.62
N ARG A 156 -4.93 -15.44 -0.59
CA ARG A 156 -5.36 -16.85 -0.62
C ARG A 156 -6.87 -17.03 -0.37
N ILE A 157 -7.55 -16.00 0.13
CA ILE A 157 -9.00 -16.02 0.36
C ILE A 157 -9.68 -15.80 -0.99
N ASN A 158 -10.45 -16.75 -1.52
CA ASN A 158 -11.04 -16.58 -2.85
C ASN A 158 -12.20 -15.58 -2.87
N ASN A 159 -13.00 -15.55 -1.80
CA ASN A 159 -14.14 -14.66 -1.69
C ASN A 159 -13.68 -13.22 -1.42
N GLU A 160 -14.05 -12.29 -2.31
CA GLU A 160 -13.64 -10.89 -2.21
C GLU A 160 -14.20 -10.18 -0.97
N LYS A 161 -15.47 -10.41 -0.63
CA LYS A 161 -16.12 -9.78 0.52
C LYS A 161 -15.48 -10.23 1.82
N GLU A 162 -15.20 -11.52 1.92
CA GLU A 162 -14.50 -12.13 3.06
C GLU A 162 -13.08 -11.57 3.19
N ARG A 163 -12.32 -11.52 2.07
CA ARG A 163 -10.99 -10.90 2.05
C ARG A 163 -11.03 -9.47 2.56
N GLN A 164 -12.00 -8.67 2.10
CA GLN A 164 -12.17 -7.28 2.53
C GLN A 164 -12.51 -7.17 4.01
N PHE A 165 -13.40 -8.04 4.51
CA PHE A 165 -13.77 -8.11 5.91
C PHE A 165 -12.52 -8.33 6.78
N TYR A 166 -11.74 -9.37 6.50
CA TYR A 166 -10.54 -9.67 7.26
C TYR A 166 -9.45 -8.61 7.13
N GLU A 167 -9.31 -7.97 5.97
CA GLU A 167 -8.39 -6.85 5.77
C GLU A 167 -8.75 -5.64 6.66
N ILE A 168 -10.04 -5.27 6.68
CA ILE A 168 -10.54 -4.17 7.49
C ILE A 168 -10.40 -4.48 8.99
N GLU A 169 -10.81 -5.67 9.42
CA GLU A 169 -10.75 -6.06 10.83
C GLU A 169 -9.30 -6.21 11.32
N SER A 170 -8.40 -6.72 10.47
CA SER A 170 -6.97 -6.79 10.82
C SER A 170 -6.39 -5.41 11.06
N PHE A 171 -6.72 -4.44 10.22
CA PHE A 171 -6.23 -3.07 10.37
C PHE A 171 -6.85 -2.38 11.59
N LYS A 172 -8.18 -2.45 11.75
CA LYS A 172 -8.89 -1.78 12.86
C LYS A 172 -8.46 -2.29 14.22
N ASN A 173 -8.27 -3.61 14.35
CA ASN A 173 -7.95 -4.25 15.63
C ASN A 173 -6.44 -4.47 15.81
N ASN A 174 -5.60 -3.97 14.89
CA ASN A 174 -4.15 -4.18 14.89
C ASN A 174 -3.75 -5.67 15.01
N TRP A 175 -4.47 -6.55 14.32
CA TRP A 175 -4.14 -7.97 14.34
C TRP A 175 -2.75 -8.20 13.75
N SER A 176 -1.97 -9.00 14.46
CA SER A 176 -0.81 -9.67 13.91
C SER A 176 -1.24 -10.69 12.85
N LEU A 177 -0.29 -11.11 12.01
CA LEU A 177 -0.53 -12.17 11.02
C LEU A 177 -1.12 -13.43 11.66
N ARG A 178 -0.63 -13.79 12.85
CA ARG A 178 -1.09 -14.97 13.59
C ARG A 178 -2.53 -14.83 14.08
N GLU A 179 -2.95 -13.61 14.44
CA GLU A 179 -4.34 -13.35 14.84
C GLU A 179 -5.26 -13.38 13.61
N LEU A 180 -4.85 -12.80 12.48
CA LEU A 180 -5.57 -12.95 11.21
C LEU A 180 -5.76 -14.44 10.87
N GLU A 181 -4.69 -15.24 10.95
CA GLU A 181 -4.78 -16.68 10.70
C GLU A 181 -5.75 -17.37 11.66
N ARG A 182 -5.64 -17.09 12.96
CA ARG A 182 -6.54 -17.68 13.96
C ARG A 182 -8.01 -17.33 13.73
N GLN A 183 -8.31 -16.07 13.40
CA GLN A 183 -9.68 -15.60 13.18
C GLN A 183 -10.28 -16.16 11.88
N TYR A 184 -9.44 -16.34 10.86
CA TYR A 184 -9.85 -16.97 9.61
C TYR A 184 -10.09 -18.47 9.78
N ASP A 185 -9.18 -19.18 10.45
CA ASP A 185 -9.26 -20.63 10.62
C ASP A 185 -10.38 -21.04 11.62
N SER A 186 -10.95 -20.10 12.37
CA SER A 186 -12.05 -20.33 13.32
C SER A 186 -13.45 -20.07 12.77
N ALA A 187 -13.55 -19.51 11.56
CA ALA A 187 -14.82 -19.19 10.89
C ALA A 187 -15.29 -20.35 10.01
#